data_AF-A0A4R8N2X4-F1
#
_entry.id   AF-A0A4R8N2X4-F1
#
_cell.length_a   1.000
_cell.length_b   1.000
_cell.length_c   1.000
_cell.angle_alpha   90.00
_cell.angle_beta   90.00
_cell.angle_gamma   90.00
#
_symmetry.space_group_name_H-M   'P 1'
#
loop_
_entity.id
_entity.type
_entity.pdbx_description
1 polymer ?
#
loop_
_entity_poly.entity_id
_entity_poly.type
_entity_poly.pdbx_seq_one_letter_code
_entity_poly.pdbx_strand_id
1 'polypeptide(L)'
;MKKIISLLLVLASTSVFALSDLENLMIKEANSPESKQAARSYLSAMAKEKEASAKRHEKMAGNKGGKAISEAKFKEHCLSLAKEFRAEAEEYKKAADDLK
;
A
#
# COMPACT_ATOMS: atom_id res chain seq x y z
N MET A 1 8.78 2.51 -40.21
CA MET A 1 8.97 3.26 -38.95
C MET A 1 7.61 3.49 -38.29
N LYS A 2 7.16 2.65 -37.33
CA LYS A 2 5.92 2.87 -36.54
C LYS A 2 5.67 1.82 -35.42
N LYS A 3 6.68 1.12 -34.90
CA LYS A 3 6.46 -0.02 -33.97
C LYS A 3 7.38 -0.05 -32.73
N ILE A 4 7.80 1.09 -32.18
CA ILE A 4 8.75 1.11 -31.03
C ILE A 4 8.22 1.93 -29.84
N ILE A 5 6.91 2.02 -29.64
CA ILE A 5 6.37 2.71 -28.46
C ILE A 5 5.29 1.84 -27.82
N SER A 6 5.69 0.82 -27.05
CA SER A 6 4.76 0.13 -26.12
C SER A 6 5.44 -0.67 -25.01
N LEU A 7 6.74 -0.56 -24.78
CA LEU A 7 7.42 -1.43 -23.80
C LEU A 7 8.12 -0.64 -22.69
N LEU A 8 7.34 0.14 -21.94
CA LEU A 8 7.86 0.88 -20.77
C LEU A 8 6.85 1.01 -19.63
N LEU A 9 5.95 0.03 -19.47
CA LEU A 9 4.99 0.01 -18.35
C LEU A 9 4.88 -1.37 -17.69
N VAL A 10 6.03 -1.99 -17.37
CA VAL A 10 6.08 -3.18 -16.51
C VAL A 10 7.26 -3.02 -15.55
N LEU A 11 7.25 -1.95 -14.76
CA LEU A 11 8.11 -1.83 -13.58
C LEU A 11 7.26 -1.32 -12.42
N ALA A 12 6.57 -2.25 -11.75
CA ALA A 12 6.19 -2.16 -10.34
C ALA A 12 5.40 -3.41 -9.92
N SER A 13 5.82 -4.61 -10.34
CA SER A 13 5.47 -5.83 -9.61
C SER A 13 6.56 -6.09 -8.58
N THR A 14 6.85 -5.11 -7.74
CA THR A 14 7.53 -5.39 -6.48
C THR A 14 6.53 -6.20 -5.67
N SER A 15 6.81 -7.48 -5.50
CA SER A 15 6.16 -8.30 -4.48
C SER A 15 6.08 -7.48 -3.20
N VAL A 16 4.86 -7.04 -2.87
CA VAL A 16 4.59 -6.14 -1.75
C VAL A 16 4.78 -6.97 -0.49
N PHE A 17 6.00 -6.98 0.04
CA PHE A 17 6.22 -7.36 1.43
C PHE A 17 5.58 -6.23 2.26
N ALA A 18 4.50 -6.54 2.96
CA ALA A 18 3.72 -5.55 3.71
C ALA A 18 4.54 -4.81 4.77
N LEU A 19 5.60 -5.45 5.27
CA LEU A 19 6.67 -4.83 6.05
C LEU A 19 7.98 -4.98 5.28
N SER A 20 8.71 -3.88 5.17
CA SER A 20 10.09 -3.86 4.66
C SER A 20 11.05 -4.56 5.62
N ASP A 21 12.22 -4.96 5.11
CA ASP A 21 13.28 -5.56 5.92
C ASP A 21 13.73 -4.64 7.07
N LEU A 22 13.72 -3.33 6.84
CA LEU A 22 14.05 -2.34 7.87
C LEU A 22 13.01 -2.30 8.98
N GLU A 23 11.73 -2.37 8.65
CA GLU A 23 10.64 -2.41 9.63
C GLU A 23 10.66 -3.73 10.41
N ASN A 24 10.92 -4.84 9.74
CA ASN A 24 11.12 -6.14 10.40
C ASN A 24 12.31 -6.10 11.38
N LEU A 25 13.42 -5.46 10.99
CA LEU A 25 14.56 -5.28 11.88
C LEU A 25 14.22 -4.37 13.06
N MET A 26 13.51 -3.27 12.83
CA MET A 26 13.05 -2.36 13.89
C MET A 26 12.17 -3.10 14.92
N ILE A 27 11.22 -3.92 14.47
CA ILE A 27 10.37 -4.74 15.34
C ILE A 27 11.22 -5.71 16.15
N LYS A 28 12.17 -6.39 15.50
CA LYS A 28 13.04 -7.39 16.14
C LYS A 28 13.96 -6.78 17.21
N GLU A 29 14.49 -5.59 16.98
CA GLU A 29 15.43 -4.93 17.89
C GLU A 29 14.72 -4.09 18.98
N ALA A 30 13.40 -3.91 18.90
CA ALA A 30 12.59 -3.19 19.89
C ALA A 30 12.41 -4.00 21.18
N ASN A 31 13.45 -4.01 22.03
CA ASN A 31 13.52 -4.83 23.24
C ASN A 31 13.19 -4.09 24.55
N SER A 32 13.09 -2.77 24.54
CA SER A 32 12.67 -1.95 25.69
C SER A 32 11.23 -1.46 25.54
N PRO A 33 10.52 -1.11 26.64
CA PRO A 33 9.18 -0.52 26.55
C PRO A 33 9.14 0.73 25.66
N GLU A 34 10.13 1.60 25.75
CA GLU A 34 10.22 2.85 24.98
C GLU A 34 10.43 2.58 23.49
N SER A 35 11.33 1.65 23.14
CA SER A 35 11.58 1.27 21.74
C SER A 35 10.37 0.56 21.11
N LYS A 36 9.68 -0.30 21.86
CA LYS A 36 8.41 -0.90 21.43
C LYS A 36 7.34 0.15 21.22
N GLN A 37 7.21 1.13 22.11
CA GLN A 37 6.26 2.23 21.95
C GLN A 37 6.57 3.09 20.71
N ALA A 38 7.84 3.37 20.43
CA ALA A 38 8.26 4.10 19.24
C ALA A 38 7.94 3.32 17.95
N ALA A 39 8.33 2.05 17.89
CA ALA A 39 8.04 1.16 16.75
C ALA A 39 6.53 1.00 16.53
N ARG A 40 5.75 0.81 17.60
CA ARG A 40 4.28 0.74 17.55
C ARG A 40 3.68 2.03 17.00
N SER A 41 4.18 3.19 17.42
CA SER A 41 3.69 4.49 16.97
C SER A 41 3.95 4.69 15.47
N TYR A 42 5.13 4.30 15.00
CA TYR A 42 5.49 4.30 13.59
C TYR A 42 4.57 3.38 12.76
N LEU A 43 4.45 2.11 13.15
CA LEU A 43 3.61 1.13 12.43
C LEU A 43 2.13 1.54 12.41
N SER A 44 1.64 2.12 13.52
CA SER A 44 0.28 2.68 13.59
C SER A 44 0.08 3.87 12.65
N ALA A 45 1.11 4.70 12.44
CA ALA A 45 1.06 5.80 11.49
C ALA A 45 1.06 5.28 10.04
N MET A 46 1.89 4.28 9.73
CA MET A 46 1.93 3.62 8.44
C MET A 46 0.59 2.97 8.08
N ALA A 47 -0.05 2.26 9.02
CA ALA A 47 -1.38 1.70 8.83
C ALA A 47 -2.40 2.77 8.38
N LYS A 48 -2.42 3.93 9.08
CA LYS A 48 -3.32 5.05 8.74
C LYS A 48 -3.00 5.65 7.37
N GLU A 49 -1.73 5.74 6.99
CA GLU A 49 -1.34 6.24 5.68
C GLU A 49 -1.81 5.31 4.55
N LYS A 50 -1.66 4.00 4.74
CA LYS A 50 -2.12 2.98 3.78
C LYS A 50 -3.64 2.96 3.67
N GLU A 51 -4.38 3.09 4.77
CA GLU A 51 -5.83 3.30 4.73
C GLU A 51 -6.22 4.56 3.95
N ALA A 52 -5.48 5.66 4.13
CA ALA A 52 -5.72 6.89 3.39
C ALA A 52 -5.44 6.72 1.89
N SER A 53 -4.38 6.00 1.52
CA SER A 53 -4.10 5.60 0.14
C SER A 53 -5.22 4.77 -0.46
N ALA A 54 -5.74 3.78 0.28
CA ALA A 54 -6.87 2.98 -0.18
C ALA A 54 -8.09 3.85 -0.49
N LYS A 55 -8.48 4.73 0.45
CA LYS A 55 -9.60 5.67 0.27
C LYS A 55 -9.41 6.61 -0.93
N ARG A 56 -8.17 7.08 -1.18
CA ARG A 56 -7.85 7.89 -2.36
C ARG A 56 -8.11 7.12 -3.65
N HIS A 57 -7.67 5.87 -3.73
CA HIS A 57 -7.86 5.04 -4.92
C HIS A 57 -9.33 4.68 -5.15
N GLU A 58 -10.12 4.42 -4.10
CA GLU A 58 -11.57 4.25 -4.24
C GLU A 58 -12.25 5.50 -4.78
N LYS A 59 -11.84 6.68 -4.31
CA LYS A 59 -12.35 7.95 -4.83
C LYS A 59 -12.00 8.13 -6.30
N MET A 60 -10.77 7.75 -6.71
CA MET A 60 -10.36 7.78 -8.12
C MET A 60 -11.19 6.81 -8.98
N ALA A 61 -11.55 5.64 -8.44
CA ALA A 61 -12.41 4.66 -9.13
C ALA A 61 -13.82 5.20 -9.45
N GLY A 62 -14.27 6.23 -8.73
CA GLY A 62 -15.53 6.93 -8.99
C GLY A 62 -15.44 8.06 -10.03
N ASN A 63 -14.25 8.42 -10.50
CA ASN A 63 -14.07 9.49 -11.48
C ASN A 63 -14.48 9.02 -12.88
N LYS A 64 -15.32 9.81 -13.55
CA LYS A 64 -15.85 9.49 -14.88
C LYS A 64 -15.16 10.35 -15.94
N GLY A 65 -14.63 9.73 -16.98
CA GLY A 65 -13.99 10.42 -18.10
C GLY A 65 -13.41 9.46 -19.13
N GLY A 66 -13.54 9.81 -20.42
CA GLY A 66 -13.02 9.00 -21.52
C GLY A 66 -14.00 7.96 -22.07
N LYS A 67 -13.48 6.96 -22.80
CA LYS A 67 -14.30 5.90 -23.41
C LYS A 67 -14.73 4.87 -22.35
N ALA A 68 -15.93 4.28 -22.49
CA ALA A 68 -16.48 3.35 -21.50
C ALA A 68 -15.56 2.16 -21.14
N ILE A 69 -14.86 1.57 -22.12
CA ILE A 69 -13.93 0.46 -21.88
C ILE A 69 -12.69 0.90 -21.08
N SER A 70 -12.17 2.10 -21.36
CA SER A 70 -11.05 2.65 -20.58
C SER A 70 -11.47 3.02 -19.16
N GLU A 71 -12.71 3.51 -18.98
CA GLU A 71 -13.27 3.81 -17.66
C GLU A 71 -13.42 2.54 -16.81
N ALA A 72 -13.92 1.44 -17.39
CA ALA A 72 -14.05 0.17 -16.69
C ALA A 72 -12.70 -0.39 -16.23
N LYS A 73 -11.69 -0.41 -17.11
CA LYS A 73 -10.33 -0.88 -16.77
C LYS A 73 -9.64 0.01 -15.74
N PHE A 74 -9.82 1.33 -15.83
CA PHE A 74 -9.27 2.27 -14.86
C PHE A 74 -9.91 2.07 -13.49
N LYS A 75 -11.24 1.95 -13.43
CA LYS A 75 -11.98 1.65 -12.21
C LYS A 75 -11.50 0.36 -11.57
N GLU A 76 -11.38 -0.71 -12.33
CA GLU A 76 -10.86 -2.00 -11.85
C GLU A 76 -9.45 -1.86 -11.26
N HIS A 77 -8.55 -1.18 -11.96
CA HIS A 77 -7.19 -0.95 -11.48
C HIS A 77 -7.16 -0.17 -10.15
N CYS A 78 -7.93 0.93 -10.05
CA CYS A 78 -8.02 1.69 -8.82
C CYS A 78 -8.60 0.88 -7.66
N LEU A 79 -9.58 0.01 -7.91
CA LEU A 79 -10.14 -0.87 -6.88
C LEU A 79 -9.15 -1.96 -6.46
N SER A 80 -8.34 -2.49 -7.37
CA SER A 80 -7.25 -3.42 -7.04
C SER A 80 -6.24 -2.77 -6.10
N LEU A 81 -5.76 -1.57 -6.45
CA LEU A 81 -4.84 -0.81 -5.60
C LEU A 81 -5.45 -0.50 -4.24
N ALA A 82 -6.72 -0.11 -4.19
CA ALA A 82 -7.40 0.13 -2.92
C ALA A 82 -7.46 -1.12 -2.04
N LYS A 83 -7.65 -2.30 -2.63
CA LYS A 83 -7.63 -3.58 -1.93
C LYS A 83 -6.23 -3.93 -1.40
N GLU A 84 -5.20 -3.74 -2.22
CA GLU A 84 -3.80 -3.96 -1.84
C GLU A 84 -3.39 -3.06 -0.67
N PHE A 85 -3.66 -1.76 -0.74
CA PHE A 85 -3.37 -0.83 0.35
C PHE A 85 -4.12 -1.15 1.64
N ARG A 86 -5.34 -1.71 1.56
CA ARG A 86 -6.05 -2.20 2.75
C ARG A 86 -5.39 -3.42 3.37
N ALA A 87 -4.97 -4.38 2.54
CA ALA A 87 -4.25 -5.55 3.04
C ALA A 87 -2.96 -5.12 3.75
N GLU A 88 -2.18 -4.21 3.15
CA GLU A 88 -0.99 -3.64 3.79
C GLU A 88 -1.32 -2.94 5.11
N ALA A 89 -2.38 -2.12 5.17
CA ALA A 89 -2.78 -1.43 6.39
C ALA A 89 -3.09 -2.39 7.55
N GLU A 90 -3.75 -3.51 7.28
CA GLU A 90 -4.06 -4.52 8.29
C GLU A 90 -2.79 -5.24 8.78
N GLU A 91 -1.82 -5.51 7.91
CA GLU A 91 -0.52 -6.08 8.33
C GLU A 91 0.26 -5.11 9.23
N TYR A 92 0.32 -3.82 8.87
CA TYR A 92 0.92 -2.79 9.73
C TYR A 92 0.23 -2.68 11.09
N LYS A 93 -1.10 -2.73 11.10
CA LYS A 93 -1.90 -2.68 12.33
C LYS A 93 -1.64 -3.89 13.22
N LYS A 94 -1.58 -5.08 12.63
CA LYS A 94 -1.24 -6.32 13.33
C LYS A 94 0.16 -6.25 13.94
N ALA A 95 1.15 -5.82 13.17
CA ALA A 95 2.52 -5.67 13.67
C ALA A 95 2.61 -4.64 14.82
N ALA A 96 1.84 -3.55 14.75
CA ALA A 96 1.74 -2.58 15.85
C ALA A 96 1.08 -3.18 17.10
N ASP A 97 0.08 -4.03 16.92
CA ASP A 97 -0.62 -4.72 18.01
C ASP A 97 0.23 -5.82 18.68
N ASP A 98 1.15 -6.44 17.93
CA ASP A 98 2.08 -7.46 18.44
C ASP A 98 3.20 -6.86 19.32
N LEU A 99 3.44 -5.55 19.22
CA LEU A 99 4.40 -4.79 20.04
C LEU A 99 3.82 -4.32 21.41
N LYS A 100 2.72 -4.91 21.86
CA LYS A 100 2.10 -4.62 23.17
C LYS A 100 3.01 -4.93 24.36
#